data_AF-A0A1F8AVQ2-F1
#
_entry.id   AF-A0A1F8AVQ2-F1
#
_cell.length_a   1.000
_cell.length_b   1.000
_cell.length_c   1.000
_cell.angle_alpha   90.00
_cell.angle_beta   90.00
_cell.angle_gamma   90.00
#
_symmetry.space_group_name_H-M   'P 1'
#
loop_
_entity.id
_entity.type
_entity.pdbx_description
1 polymer ?
#
loop_
_entity_poly.entity_id
_entity_poly.type
_entity_poly.pdbx_seq_one_letter_code
_entity_poly.pdbx_strand_id
1 'polypeptide(L)'
;MEAAVPLPFRTFDFHIGKLAFSPNYFQAVLVVFLIFLLIFSLARLRHMYVHWSFKGATAYVVMGFLLAIIVEGFMLLAGRTVFTEIVGWENAPRPLAAFITTGRERLVNVLGTETEVPLSVASESQDEVDEIVSQFQTLSPDAARRARYLICEP
;
A
#
# COMPACT_ATOMS: atom_id res chain seq x y z
N MET A 1 30.37 41.74 -15.53
CA MET A 1 29.50 40.90 -16.37
C MET A 1 30.07 39.50 -16.34
N GLU A 2 29.72 38.72 -15.32
CA GLU A 2 30.14 37.31 -15.20
C GLU A 2 29.09 36.44 -15.89
N ALA A 3 29.52 35.69 -16.88
CA ALA A 3 28.68 34.76 -17.61
C ALA A 3 28.38 33.55 -16.71
N ALA A 4 27.14 33.44 -16.24
CA ALA A 4 26.65 32.23 -15.60
C ALA A 4 26.63 31.10 -16.63
N VAL A 5 27.51 30.11 -16.45
CA VAL A 5 27.53 28.89 -17.23
C VAL A 5 26.24 28.11 -16.92
N PRO A 6 25.34 27.87 -17.88
CA PRO A 6 24.12 27.11 -17.64
C PRO A 6 24.50 25.65 -17.48
N LEU A 7 24.54 25.16 -16.23
CA LEU A 7 24.75 23.76 -15.96
C LEU A 7 23.55 22.95 -16.49
N PRO A 8 23.76 21.80 -17.16
CA PRO A 8 22.71 21.01 -17.80
C PRO A 8 21.95 20.13 -16.79
N PHE A 9 21.62 20.69 -15.62
CA PHE A 9 20.93 19.95 -14.58
C PHE A 9 19.46 20.35 -14.60
N ARG A 10 18.65 19.53 -15.29
CA ARG A 10 17.19 19.60 -15.18
C ARG A 10 16.81 19.40 -13.71
N THR A 11 15.78 20.08 -13.24
CA THR A 11 15.18 19.83 -11.92
C THR A 11 13.90 19.03 -12.12
N PHE A 12 13.56 18.17 -11.17
CA PHE A 12 12.25 17.50 -11.15
C PHE A 12 11.47 18.00 -9.95
N ASP A 13 10.31 18.59 -10.18
CA ASP A 13 9.41 19.01 -9.10
C ASP A 13 8.52 17.83 -8.73
N PHE A 14 8.83 17.19 -7.60
CA PHE A 14 7.97 16.17 -7.00
C PHE A 14 7.11 16.81 -5.92
N HIS A 15 5.79 16.83 -6.18
CA HIS A 15 4.79 17.28 -5.23
C HIS A 15 4.17 16.07 -4.53
N ILE A 16 4.54 15.86 -3.25
CA ILE A 16 3.91 14.85 -2.39
C ILE A 16 3.13 15.60 -1.31
N GLY A 17 1.82 15.75 -1.53
CA GLY A 17 0.95 16.54 -0.65
C GLY A 17 1.36 18.01 -0.58
N LYS A 18 1.73 18.49 0.62
CA LYS A 18 2.18 19.89 0.85
C LYS A 18 3.70 20.08 0.72
N LEU A 19 4.46 19.02 0.49
CA LEU A 19 5.92 19.09 0.41
C LEU A 19 6.32 19.11 -1.07
N ALA A 20 6.86 20.25 -1.51
CA ALA A 20 7.47 20.40 -2.83
C ALA A 20 8.97 20.16 -2.69
N PHE A 21 9.44 19.06 -3.29
CA PHE A 21 10.85 18.73 -3.36
C PHE A 21 11.33 18.82 -4.80
N SER A 22 12.33 19.66 -5.04
CA SER A 22 12.96 19.85 -6.34
C SER A 22 14.41 19.32 -6.34
N PRO A 23 14.64 17.99 -6.18
CA PRO A 23 15.99 17.47 -6.12
C PRO A 23 16.69 17.57 -7.47
N ASN A 24 17.95 17.98 -7.42
CA ASN A 24 18.86 17.94 -8.57
C ASN A 24 19.16 16.47 -8.95
N TYR A 25 19.37 16.15 -10.22
CA TYR A 25 19.70 14.78 -10.68
C TYR A 25 20.91 14.21 -9.93
N PHE A 26 21.90 15.05 -9.64
CA PHE A 26 23.06 14.65 -8.87
C PHE A 26 22.69 14.25 -7.43
N GLN A 27 21.75 14.96 -6.82
CA GLN A 27 21.22 14.63 -5.50
C GLN A 27 20.45 13.31 -5.52
N ALA A 28 19.65 13.05 -6.57
CA ALA A 28 18.96 11.77 -6.73
C ALA A 28 19.93 10.59 -6.86
N VAL A 29 20.97 10.72 -7.69
CA VAL A 29 22.02 9.70 -7.84
C VAL A 29 22.75 9.45 -6.51
N LEU A 30 23.08 10.54 -5.79
CA LEU A 30 23.73 10.46 -4.49
C LEU A 30 22.84 9.76 -3.45
N VAL A 31 21.54 10.06 -3.42
CA VAL A 31 20.58 9.38 -2.53
C VAL A 31 20.51 7.88 -2.84
N VAL A 32 20.42 7.49 -4.12
CA VAL A 32 20.43 6.07 -4.52
C VAL A 32 21.72 5.39 -4.09
N PHE A 33 22.86 6.05 -4.27
CA PHE A 33 24.17 5.53 -3.86
C PHE A 33 24.28 5.40 -2.33
N LEU A 34 23.78 6.36 -1.56
CA LEU A 34 23.74 6.28 -0.10
C LEU A 34 22.84 5.15 0.38
N ILE A 35 21.68 4.95 -0.25
CA ILE A 35 20.79 3.81 0.06
C ILE A 35 21.52 2.49 -0.22
N PHE A 36 22.23 2.39 -1.34
CA PHE A 36 23.05 1.22 -1.66
C PHE A 36 24.11 0.95 -0.58
N LEU A 37 24.86 1.98 -0.17
CA LEU A 37 25.85 1.85 0.91
C LEU A 37 25.22 1.49 2.25
N LEU A 38 24.03 2.01 2.55
CA LEU A 38 23.29 1.66 3.76
C LEU A 38 22.92 0.17 3.76
N ILE A 39 22.34 -0.34 2.67
CA ILE A 39 21.99 -1.75 2.52
C ILE A 39 23.24 -2.63 2.61
N PHE A 40 24.33 -2.23 1.95
CA PHE A 40 25.61 -2.94 2.00
C PHE A 40 26.20 -2.97 3.43
N SER A 41 26.13 -1.84 4.14
CA SER A 41 26.56 -1.73 5.53
C SER A 41 25.74 -2.64 6.45
N LEU A 42 24.41 -2.67 6.29
CA LEU A 42 23.53 -3.56 7.04
C LEU A 42 23.78 -5.04 6.71
N ALA A 43 24.05 -5.37 5.45
CA ALA A 43 24.41 -6.74 5.03
C ALA A 43 25.75 -7.19 5.65
N ARG A 44 26.74 -6.29 5.68
CA ARG A 44 28.04 -6.54 6.34
C ARG A 44 27.90 -6.66 7.85
N LEU A 45 27.07 -5.82 8.47
CA LEU A 45 26.73 -5.89 9.89
C LEU A 45 26.07 -7.24 10.20
N ARG A 46 25.11 -7.67 9.38
CA ARG A 46 24.50 -9.00 9.50
C ARG A 46 25.54 -10.11 9.40
N HIS A 47 26.43 -10.08 8.42
CA HIS A 47 27.47 -11.09 8.28
C HIS A 47 28.35 -11.20 9.53
N MET A 48 28.74 -10.06 10.13
CA MET A 48 29.55 -10.04 11.35
C MET A 48 28.76 -10.43 12.61
N TYR A 49 27.52 -10.00 12.79
CA TYR A 49 26.78 -10.20 14.04
C TYR A 49 25.99 -11.51 14.07
N VAL A 50 25.53 -12.03 12.91
CA VAL A 50 24.72 -13.26 12.85
C VAL A 50 25.57 -14.52 13.03
N HIS A 51 26.87 -14.50 12.68
CA HIS A 51 27.74 -15.64 12.98
C HIS A 51 27.92 -15.87 14.49
N TRP A 52 27.68 -14.84 15.32
CA TRP A 52 27.99 -14.87 16.75
C TRP A 52 26.81 -15.28 17.64
N SER A 53 25.56 -14.99 17.25
CA SER A 53 24.41 -15.20 18.15
C SER A 53 23.50 -16.40 17.82
N PHE A 54 23.46 -16.91 16.59
CA PHE A 54 22.58 -18.04 16.24
C PHE A 54 23.18 -18.91 15.13
N LYS A 55 23.51 -20.17 15.46
CA LYS A 55 23.93 -21.17 14.47
C LYS A 55 22.75 -21.50 13.54
N GLY A 56 22.90 -21.22 12.24
CA GLY A 56 22.09 -21.82 11.18
C GLY A 56 20.63 -21.32 11.08
N ALA A 57 19.82 -22.06 10.33
CA ALA A 57 18.49 -21.73 9.82
C ALA A 57 17.50 -21.05 10.78
N THR A 58 17.68 -21.18 12.10
CA THR A 58 16.85 -20.53 13.13
C THR A 58 16.83 -19.00 13.01
N ALA A 59 17.97 -18.38 12.67
CA ALA A 59 18.01 -16.94 12.42
C ALA A 59 17.16 -16.52 11.21
N TYR A 60 17.11 -17.35 10.17
CA TYR A 60 16.28 -17.11 8.98
C TYR A 60 14.80 -17.37 9.25
N VAL A 61 14.47 -18.34 10.10
CA VAL A 61 13.08 -18.58 10.55
C VAL A 61 12.57 -17.40 11.37
N VAL A 62 13.37 -16.91 12.32
CA VAL A 62 13.00 -15.74 13.13
C VAL A 62 12.86 -14.49 12.25
N MET A 63 13.78 -14.27 11.32
CA MET A 63 13.72 -13.15 10.39
C MET A 63 12.53 -13.24 9.44
N GLY A 64 12.24 -14.44 8.91
CA GLY A 64 11.08 -14.71 8.08
C GLY A 64 9.77 -14.53 8.83
N PHE A 65 9.72 -14.94 10.09
CA PHE A 65 8.57 -14.72 10.98
C PHE A 65 8.35 -13.23 11.27
N LEU A 66 9.41 -12.47 11.57
CA LEU A 66 9.33 -11.02 11.73
C LEU A 66 8.86 -10.32 10.45
N LEU A 67 9.40 -10.73 9.29
CA LEU A 67 8.99 -10.20 8.01
C LEU A 67 7.52 -10.53 7.70
N ALA A 68 7.07 -11.75 8.01
CA ALA A 68 5.68 -12.15 7.87
C ALA A 68 4.75 -11.32 8.78
N ILE A 69 5.14 -11.01 10.02
CA ILE A 69 4.39 -10.11 10.90
C ILE A 69 4.28 -8.70 10.31
N ILE A 70 5.36 -8.17 9.75
CA ILE A 70 5.36 -6.84 9.13
C ILE A 70 4.44 -6.82 7.91
N VAL A 71 4.55 -7.82 7.03
CA VAL A 71 3.71 -7.95 5.83
C VAL A 71 2.24 -8.12 6.22
N GLU A 72 1.93 -8.99 7.19
CA GLU A 72 0.58 -9.18 7.70
C GLU A 72 0.04 -7.91 8.37
N GLY A 73 0.88 -7.17 9.09
CA GLY A 73 0.53 -5.89 9.70
C GLY A 73 0.11 -4.84 8.67
N PHE A 74 0.83 -4.74 7.54
CA PHE A 74 0.43 -3.87 6.43
C PHE A 74 -0.85 -4.34 5.75
N MET A 75 -1.01 -5.65 5.58
CA MET A 75 -2.22 -6.25 5.02
C MET A 75 -3.45 -6.02 5.91
N LEU A 76 -3.27 -6.05 7.24
CA LEU A 76 -4.29 -5.69 8.23
C LEU A 76 -4.76 -4.24 8.10
N LEU A 77 -3.87 -3.31 7.77
CA LEU A 77 -4.25 -1.92 7.45
C LEU A 77 -4.99 -1.80 6.13
N ALA A 78 -4.73 -2.70 5.18
CA ALA A 78 -5.41 -2.76 3.88
C ALA A 78 -6.75 -3.52 3.91
N GLY A 79 -7.18 -4.02 5.07
CA GLY A 79 -8.47 -4.73 5.22
C GLY A 79 -8.49 -6.15 4.65
N ARG A 80 -7.35 -6.69 4.21
CA ARG A 80 -7.20 -8.07 3.74
C ARG A 80 -6.03 -8.70 4.45
N THR A 81 -6.23 -9.71 5.28
CA THR A 81 -5.11 -10.39 5.95
C THR A 81 -5.05 -11.86 5.54
N VAL A 82 -3.84 -12.37 5.31
CA VAL A 82 -3.66 -13.75 4.84
C VAL A 82 -4.15 -14.73 5.89
N PHE A 83 -3.99 -14.41 7.18
CA PHE A 83 -4.48 -15.27 8.25
C PHE A 83 -6.01 -15.16 8.44
N THR A 84 -6.65 -14.03 8.19
CA THR A 84 -8.12 -13.93 8.34
C THR A 84 -8.86 -14.54 7.16
N GLU A 85 -8.33 -14.39 5.94
CA GLU A 85 -8.94 -14.90 4.70
C GLU A 85 -8.66 -16.39 4.46
N ILE A 86 -7.44 -16.88 4.75
CA ILE A 86 -7.06 -18.29 4.51
C ILE A 86 -7.33 -19.18 5.74
N VAL A 87 -7.16 -18.66 6.97
CA VAL A 87 -7.40 -19.44 8.22
C VAL A 87 -8.83 -19.23 8.76
N GLY A 88 -9.61 -18.31 8.20
CA GLY A 88 -11.02 -18.13 8.56
C GLY A 88 -11.23 -17.57 9.97
N TRP A 89 -10.28 -16.77 10.46
CA TRP A 89 -10.31 -16.23 11.82
C TRP A 89 -11.17 -14.96 11.90
N GLU A 90 -12.45 -15.11 11.60
CA GLU A 90 -13.43 -14.01 11.59
C GLU A 90 -13.70 -13.44 13.00
N ASN A 91 -13.42 -14.23 14.04
CA ASN A 91 -13.53 -13.84 15.43
C ASN A 91 -12.17 -13.92 16.14
N ALA A 92 -11.31 -12.92 15.94
CA ALA A 92 -10.09 -12.80 16.74
C ALA A 92 -10.45 -12.78 18.25
N PRO A 93 -9.70 -13.50 19.11
CA PRO A 93 -9.97 -13.52 20.54
C PRO A 93 -9.94 -12.10 21.10
N ARG A 94 -10.89 -11.79 21.99
CA ARG A 94 -11.16 -10.45 22.54
C ARG A 94 -9.92 -9.57 22.85
N PRO A 95 -8.83 -10.08 23.46
CA PRO A 95 -7.65 -9.24 23.71
C PRO A 95 -6.95 -8.77 22.42
N LEU A 96 -6.91 -9.59 21.37
CA LEU A 96 -6.30 -9.22 20.09
C LEU A 96 -7.18 -8.23 19.33
N ALA A 97 -8.49 -8.48 19.31
CA ALA A 97 -9.46 -7.59 18.66
C ALA A 97 -9.39 -6.16 19.24
N ALA A 98 -9.36 -6.04 20.58
CA ALA A 98 -9.25 -4.74 21.25
C ALA A 98 -7.93 -4.01 20.93
N PHE A 99 -6.82 -4.75 20.80
CA PHE A 99 -5.53 -4.16 20.43
C PHE A 99 -5.53 -3.66 18.99
N ILE A 100 -6.09 -4.44 18.07
CA ILE A 100 -6.19 -4.08 16.65
C ILE A 100 -7.09 -2.85 16.45
N THR A 101 -8.24 -2.79 17.10
CA THR A 101 -9.14 -1.63 17.01
C THR A 101 -8.48 -0.38 17.56
N THR A 102 -7.81 -0.48 18.72
CA THR A 102 -7.06 0.64 19.31
C THR A 102 -5.92 1.10 18.41
N GLY A 103 -5.19 0.17 17.78
CA GLY A 103 -4.14 0.47 16.82
C GLY A 103 -4.68 1.24 15.62
N ARG A 104 -5.79 0.78 15.05
CA ARG A 104 -6.48 1.41 13.92
C ARG A 104 -6.92 2.83 14.25
N GLU A 105 -7.54 3.05 15.41
CA GLU A 105 -7.96 4.38 15.88
C GLU A 105 -6.76 5.35 16.00
N ARG A 106 -5.62 4.87 16.50
CA ARG A 106 -4.39 5.69 16.61
C ARG A 106 -3.80 6.04 15.24
N LEU A 107 -3.83 5.11 14.30
CA LEU A 107 -3.38 5.35 12.93
C LEU A 107 -4.28 6.35 12.20
N VAL A 108 -5.61 6.22 12.30
CA VAL A 108 -6.56 7.19 11.73
C VAL A 108 -6.31 8.59 12.32
N ASN A 109 -6.09 8.68 13.63
CA ASN A 109 -5.80 9.95 14.31
C ASN A 109 -4.48 10.60 13.83
N VAL A 110 -3.45 9.80 13.52
CA VAL A 110 -2.16 10.31 13.03
C VAL A 110 -2.20 10.64 11.54
N LEU A 111 -2.93 9.86 10.73
CA LEU A 111 -3.03 10.08 9.28
C LEU A 111 -4.06 11.16 8.90
N GLY A 112 -4.95 11.56 9.81
CA GLY A 112 -5.91 12.65 9.60
C GLY A 112 -6.97 12.35 8.54
N THR A 113 -7.13 11.08 8.16
CA THR A 113 -8.11 10.64 7.17
C THR A 113 -9.34 10.08 7.90
N GLU A 114 -10.42 10.86 8.00
CA GLU A 114 -11.72 10.39 8.54
C GLU A 114 -12.45 9.42 7.61
N THR A 115 -11.95 9.22 6.39
CA THR A 115 -12.48 8.22 5.47
C THR A 115 -11.92 6.86 5.84
N GLU A 116 -12.72 6.12 6.59
CA GLU A 116 -12.71 4.66 6.61
C GLU A 116 -12.38 4.16 5.20
N VAL A 117 -11.21 3.54 5.01
CA VAL A 117 -10.83 2.97 3.72
C VAL A 117 -11.93 1.96 3.40
N PRO A 118 -12.70 2.14 2.30
CA PRO A 118 -13.75 1.20 1.98
C PRO A 118 -13.10 -0.17 1.86
N LEU A 119 -13.57 -1.10 2.70
CA LEU A 119 -13.34 -2.53 2.52
C LEU A 119 -13.57 -2.80 1.04
N SER A 120 -12.51 -3.27 0.37
CA SER A 120 -12.45 -3.56 -1.04
C SER A 120 -13.84 -3.81 -1.64
N VAL A 121 -14.29 -2.91 -2.51
CA VAL A 121 -15.41 -3.14 -3.44
C VAL A 121 -14.95 -4.17 -4.48
N ALA A 122 -14.70 -5.38 -3.98
CA ALA A 122 -14.30 -6.57 -4.72
C ALA A 122 -15.22 -7.74 -4.34
N SER A 123 -16.46 -7.38 -4.01
CA SER A 123 -17.63 -8.22 -4.10
C SER A 123 -18.59 -7.33 -4.89
N GLU A 124 -18.71 -7.54 -6.20
CA GLU A 124 -19.92 -7.14 -6.92
C GLU A 124 -21.08 -7.83 -6.16
N SER A 125 -21.69 -7.11 -5.22
CA SER A 125 -22.86 -7.60 -4.52
C SER A 125 -23.97 -7.70 -5.55
N GLN A 126 -24.71 -8.79 -5.53
CA GLN A 126 -25.87 -9.00 -6.39
C GLN A 126 -26.86 -7.82 -6.33
N ASP A 127 -26.87 -7.09 -5.22
CA ASP A 127 -27.60 -5.84 -5.01
C ASP A 127 -27.26 -4.73 -6.04
N GLU A 128 -26.00 -4.61 -6.47
CA GLU A 128 -25.58 -3.58 -7.45
C GLU A 128 -26.06 -3.95 -8.87
N VAL A 129 -26.04 -5.24 -9.19
CA VAL A 129 -26.57 -5.76 -10.47
C VAL A 129 -28.09 -5.60 -10.53
N ASP A 130 -28.81 -5.93 -9.46
CA ASP A 130 -30.26 -5.78 -9.38
C ASP A 130 -30.68 -4.29 -9.41
N GLU A 131 -29.90 -3.40 -8.81
CA GLU A 131 -30.11 -1.96 -8.90
C GLU A 131 -29.96 -1.47 -10.35
N ILE A 132 -28.89 -1.84 -11.04
CA ILE A 132 -28.67 -1.47 -12.46
C ILE A 132 -29.77 -2.04 -13.36
N VAL A 133 -30.23 -3.26 -13.11
CA VAL A 133 -31.33 -3.88 -13.85
C VAL A 133 -32.64 -3.13 -13.61
N SER A 134 -32.93 -2.73 -12.37
CA SER A 134 -34.13 -1.95 -12.05
C SER A 134 -34.12 -0.57 -12.72
N GLN A 135 -32.97 0.10 -12.72
CA GLN A 135 -32.79 1.38 -13.40
C GLN A 135 -32.98 1.22 -14.92
N PHE A 136 -32.43 0.15 -15.50
CA PHE A 136 -32.62 -0.19 -16.92
C PHE A 136 -34.10 -0.41 -17.28
N GLN A 137 -34.89 -1.03 -16.40
CA GLN A 137 -36.31 -1.28 -16.62
C GLN A 137 -37.16 0.00 -16.56
N THR A 138 -36.71 1.02 -15.83
CA THR A 138 -37.42 2.31 -15.73
C THR A 138 -37.15 3.27 -16.91
N LEU A 139 -36.17 2.96 -17.77
CA LEU A 139 -35.84 3.78 -18.93
C LEU A 139 -36.92 3.69 -20.03
N SER A 140 -37.13 4.81 -20.71
CA SER A 140 -38.00 4.87 -21.89
C SER A 140 -37.46 3.97 -23.01
N PRO A 141 -38.34 3.41 -23.89
CA PRO A 141 -37.92 2.44 -24.89
C PRO A 141 -36.84 2.95 -25.85
N ASP A 142 -36.78 4.25 -26.11
CA ASP A 142 -35.75 4.89 -26.95
C ASP A 142 -34.41 5.07 -26.22
N ALA A 143 -34.43 5.22 -24.90
CA ALA A 143 -33.21 5.31 -24.09
C ALA A 143 -32.62 3.92 -23.82
N ALA A 144 -33.47 2.92 -23.57
CA ALA A 144 -33.06 1.53 -23.42
C ALA A 144 -32.40 0.96 -24.69
N ARG A 145 -32.89 1.32 -25.88
CA ARG A 145 -32.24 0.96 -27.16
C ARG A 145 -30.85 1.58 -27.30
N ARG A 146 -30.69 2.85 -26.93
CA ARG A 146 -29.38 3.53 -26.96
C ARG A 146 -28.38 2.91 -25.99
N ALA A 147 -28.82 2.60 -24.78
CA ALA A 147 -27.99 1.93 -23.79
C ALA A 147 -27.56 0.52 -24.25
N ARG A 148 -28.48 -0.27 -24.83
CA ARG A 148 -28.14 -1.58 -25.45
C ARG A 148 -27.14 -1.43 -26.59
N TYR A 149 -27.31 -0.42 -27.44
CA TYR A 149 -26.38 -0.19 -28.54
C TYR A 149 -24.95 0.05 -28.04
N LEU A 150 -24.77 0.85 -26.99
CA LEU A 150 -23.45 1.16 -26.43
C LEU A 150 -22.79 -0.02 -25.69
N ILE A 151 -23.58 -0.94 -25.14
CA ILE A 151 -23.06 -2.09 -24.36
C ILE A 151 -22.80 -3.30 -25.28
N CYS A 152 -23.59 -3.47 -26.34
CA CYS A 152 -23.55 -4.65 -27.21
C CYS A 152 -22.70 -4.48 -28.48
N GLU A 153 -21.84 -3.46 -28.54
CA GLU A 153 -20.86 -3.31 -29.63
C GLU A 153 -19.63 -4.19 -29.32
N PRO A 154 -19.14 -5.03 -30.27
CA PRO A 154 -18.06 -5.99 -30.02
C PRO A 154 -16.68 -5.35 -29.82
#